data_AF-A0A8T2EIV5-F1
#
_entry.id   AF-A0A8T2EIV5-F1
#
_cell.length_a   1.000
_cell.length_b   1.000
_cell.length_c   1.000
_cell.angle_alpha   90.00
_cell.angle_beta   90.00
_cell.angle_gamma   90.00
#
_symmetry.space_group_name_H-M   'P 1'
#
loop_
_entity.id
_entity.type
_entity.pdbx_description
1 polymer ?
#
loop_
_entity_poly.entity_id
_entity_poly.type
_entity_poly.pdbx_seq_one_letter_code
_entity_poly.pdbx_strand_id
1 'polypeptide(L)'
;MMKGSKANLSALAEKCKTVIVSNWQGYLNTVKPEDKASIIHTSKIKYVMRRGKPYLWVPESEPHNVNIMFDERGSFSIAHPYPGPLAALFKSIGKLPERVAFTGEIVPVKEKRVDAVKKYVEEAIQSEMKAISDTPNSVRSILNSSDQMYASRCDSLRALINDAKEKYVIYKFVPSSCMFIDPNGTKEIDLKVLELSKPDPLGNETKDIWFQTIDKVLLFLKLFALDSKSQGLGRQNLWMESIRTNQEDEL
;
A
#
# COMPACT_ATOMS: atom_id res chain seq x y z
N MET A 1 -18.43 -0.82 -29.30
CA MET A 1 -17.17 -1.17 -28.59
C MET A 1 -16.17 -0.04 -28.81
N MET A 2 -16.15 0.99 -27.95
CA MET A 2 -15.24 2.13 -28.12
C MET A 2 -13.83 1.73 -27.72
N LYS A 3 -12.93 1.67 -28.71
CA LYS A 3 -11.48 1.64 -28.47
C LYS A 3 -11.11 2.93 -27.75
N GLY A 4 -10.74 2.85 -26.47
CA GLY A 4 -10.15 3.97 -25.75
C GLY A 4 -8.95 4.50 -26.54
N SER A 5 -8.81 5.83 -26.65
CA SER A 5 -7.68 6.44 -27.34
C SER A 5 -6.36 5.98 -26.69
N LYS A 6 -5.33 5.76 -27.50
CA LYS A 6 -4.00 5.27 -27.06
C LYS A 6 -3.41 6.12 -25.92
N ALA A 7 -3.71 7.43 -25.91
CA ALA A 7 -3.31 8.36 -24.86
C ALA A 7 -3.99 8.06 -23.51
N ASN A 8 -5.27 7.69 -23.50
CA ASN A 8 -6.01 7.35 -22.28
C ASN A 8 -5.53 6.03 -21.67
N LEU A 9 -5.09 5.07 -22.49
CA LEU A 9 -4.51 3.80 -22.02
C LEU A 9 -3.13 4.01 -21.39
N SER A 10 -2.30 4.89 -21.96
CA SER A 10 -0.99 5.25 -21.38
C SER A 10 -1.15 5.94 -20.02
N ALA A 11 -2.03 6.95 -19.93
CA ALA A 11 -2.29 7.67 -18.68
C ALA A 11 -2.84 6.75 -17.58
N LEU A 12 -3.68 5.78 -17.94
CA LEU A 12 -4.20 4.79 -16.99
C LEU A 12 -3.09 3.85 -16.48
N ALA A 13 -2.20 3.41 -17.36
CA ALA A 13 -1.05 2.58 -16.99
C ALA A 13 -0.05 3.33 -16.11
N GLU A 14 0.13 4.64 -16.31
CA GLU A 14 0.92 5.51 -15.42
C GLU A 14 0.29 5.57 -14.03
N LYS A 15 -1.02 5.84 -13.93
CA LYS A 15 -1.75 5.83 -12.66
C LYS A 15 -1.62 4.51 -11.91
N CYS A 16 -1.74 3.39 -12.61
CA CYS A 16 -1.56 2.08 -11.98
C CYS A 16 -0.16 1.91 -11.43
N LYS A 17 0.84 2.32 -12.20
CA LYS A 17 2.22 2.24 -11.75
C LYS A 17 2.46 3.11 -10.52
N THR A 18 1.87 4.30 -10.47
CA THR A 18 1.86 5.16 -9.28
C THR A 18 1.26 4.45 -8.07
N VAL A 19 0.07 3.86 -8.20
CA VAL A 19 -0.59 3.13 -7.09
C VAL A 19 0.28 1.96 -6.59
N ILE A 20 0.92 1.24 -7.52
CA ILE A 20 1.80 0.12 -7.20
C ILE A 20 3.05 0.62 -6.45
N VAL A 21 3.69 1.70 -6.87
CA VAL A 21 4.93 2.13 -6.21
C VAL A 21 4.70 2.93 -4.93
N SER A 22 3.51 3.51 -4.76
CA SER A 22 3.15 4.30 -3.57
C SER A 22 2.81 3.45 -2.34
N ASN A 23 2.72 2.11 -2.48
CA ASN A 23 2.45 1.21 -1.36
C ASN A 23 3.52 0.10 -1.28
N TRP A 24 3.62 -0.55 -0.12
CA TRP A 24 4.49 -1.70 0.13
C TRP A 24 3.73 -2.88 0.77
N GLN A 25 2.41 -2.71 0.95
CA GLN A 25 1.49 -3.73 1.43
C GLN A 25 0.36 -3.92 0.42
N GLY A 26 -0.15 -5.13 0.35
CA GLY A 26 -1.32 -5.47 -0.46
C GLY A 26 -2.05 -6.69 0.11
N TYR A 27 -3.18 -7.02 -0.50
CA TYR A 27 -3.97 -8.18 -0.12
C TYR A 27 -3.74 -9.31 -1.10
N LEU A 28 -3.29 -10.45 -0.59
CA LEU A 28 -3.11 -11.69 -1.35
C LEU A 28 -4.33 -12.58 -1.14
N ASN A 29 -4.88 -13.08 -2.25
CA ASN A 29 -6.00 -13.99 -2.28
C ASN A 29 -5.55 -15.32 -2.89
N THR A 30 -5.79 -16.42 -2.17
CA THR A 30 -5.45 -17.80 -2.61
C THR A 30 -6.63 -18.73 -2.40
N VAL A 31 -6.68 -19.83 -3.14
CA VAL A 31 -7.74 -20.84 -3.01
C VAL A 31 -7.38 -21.85 -1.93
N LYS A 32 -8.33 -22.14 -1.03
CA LYS A 32 -8.13 -23.19 -0.01
C LYS A 32 -8.21 -24.59 -0.63
N PRO A 33 -7.35 -25.53 -0.23
CA PRO A 33 -7.30 -26.87 -0.83
C PRO A 33 -8.45 -27.80 -0.42
N GLU A 34 -9.07 -27.59 0.74
CA GLU A 34 -9.95 -28.59 1.37
C GLU A 34 -11.45 -28.46 1.03
N ASP A 35 -11.85 -27.39 0.34
CA ASP A 35 -13.26 -27.08 0.12
C ASP A 35 -13.73 -27.43 -1.30
N LYS A 36 -14.82 -28.20 -1.42
CA LYS A 36 -15.49 -28.51 -2.70
C LYS A 36 -16.00 -27.25 -3.43
N ALA A 37 -16.19 -26.16 -2.68
CA ALA A 37 -16.37 -24.82 -3.21
C ALA A 37 -15.05 -24.05 -3.03
N SER A 38 -14.58 -23.36 -4.06
CA SER A 38 -13.32 -22.60 -4.02
C SER A 38 -13.39 -21.42 -3.02
N ILE A 39 -13.24 -21.70 -1.73
CA ILE A 39 -13.20 -20.68 -0.69
C ILE A 39 -11.87 -19.93 -0.82
N ILE A 40 -11.97 -18.60 -0.87
CA ILE A 40 -10.82 -17.71 -1.00
C ILE A 40 -10.31 -17.36 0.41
N HIS A 41 -9.02 -17.54 0.63
CA HIS A 41 -8.32 -17.00 1.78
C HIS A 41 -7.64 -15.69 1.40
N THR A 42 -7.87 -14.64 2.19
CA THR A 42 -7.33 -13.29 1.99
C THR A 42 -6.53 -12.88 3.21
N SER A 43 -5.28 -12.45 3.01
CA SER A 43 -4.49 -11.80 4.05
C SER A 43 -3.75 -10.59 3.50
N LYS A 44 -3.26 -9.75 4.42
CA LYS A 44 -2.42 -8.60 4.09
C LYS A 44 -0.96 -9.02 4.13
N ILE A 45 -0.27 -8.84 3.02
CA ILE A 45 1.14 -9.20 2.87
C ILE A 45 1.98 -7.98 2.48
N LYS A 46 3.29 -8.10 2.68
CA LYS A 46 4.26 -7.09 2.26
C LYS A 46 4.83 -7.46 0.88
N TYR A 47 5.16 -6.48 0.07
CA TYR A 47 5.70 -6.72 -1.26
C TYR A 47 6.68 -5.65 -1.72
N VAL A 48 7.48 -6.02 -2.71
CA VAL A 48 8.37 -5.10 -3.44
C VAL A 48 8.30 -5.41 -4.94
N MET A 49 8.30 -4.37 -5.76
CA MET A 49 8.37 -4.52 -7.23
C MET A 49 9.81 -4.67 -7.70
N ARG A 50 10.06 -5.68 -8.54
CA ARG A 50 11.35 -5.87 -9.20
C ARG A 50 11.14 -6.29 -10.65
N ARG A 51 11.65 -5.48 -11.59
CA ARG A 51 11.51 -5.70 -13.05
C ARG A 51 10.05 -5.94 -13.46
N GLY A 52 9.13 -5.09 -12.97
CA GLY A 52 7.70 -5.16 -13.29
C GLY A 52 6.91 -6.26 -12.58
N LYS A 53 7.55 -7.08 -11.73
CA LYS A 53 6.89 -8.19 -11.04
C LYS A 53 6.86 -8.00 -9.52
N PRO A 54 5.73 -8.30 -8.85
CA PRO A 54 5.66 -8.28 -7.39
C PRO A 54 6.44 -9.46 -6.80
N TYR A 55 7.32 -9.18 -5.84
CA TYR A 55 7.89 -10.16 -4.93
C TYR A 55 7.18 -10.00 -3.60
N LEU A 56 6.66 -11.11 -3.07
CA LEU A 56 5.75 -11.15 -1.92
C LEU A 56 6.47 -11.78 -0.74
N TRP A 57 6.36 -11.15 0.43
CA TRP A 57 6.83 -11.69 1.70
C TRP A 57 5.63 -12.24 2.46
N VAL A 58 5.55 -13.56 2.53
CA VAL A 58 4.48 -14.28 3.21
C VAL A 58 5.08 -14.89 4.48
N PRO A 59 4.59 -14.55 5.68
CA PRO A 59 5.03 -15.21 6.90
C PRO A 59 4.86 -16.73 6.81
N GLU A 60 5.79 -17.51 7.36
CA GLU A 60 5.72 -18.98 7.35
C GLU A 60 4.46 -19.51 8.05
N SER A 61 3.93 -18.77 9.03
CA SER A 61 2.69 -19.10 9.74
C SER A 61 1.41 -18.91 8.92
N GLU A 62 1.48 -18.20 7.80
CA GLU A 62 0.28 -17.89 7.01
C GLU A 62 -0.21 -19.12 6.21
N PRO A 63 -1.53 -19.37 6.16
CA PRO A 63 -2.12 -20.46 5.36
C PRO A 63 -1.83 -20.37 3.87
N HIS A 64 -1.49 -19.17 3.37
CA HIS A 64 -1.08 -18.95 1.98
C HIS A 64 0.02 -19.89 1.52
N ASN A 65 0.99 -20.22 2.38
CA ASN A 65 2.08 -21.11 2.00
C ASN A 65 1.57 -22.51 1.61
N VAL A 66 0.57 -23.00 2.35
CA VAL A 66 -0.09 -24.28 2.07
C VAL A 66 -0.97 -24.17 0.83
N ASN A 67 -1.81 -23.14 0.76
CA ASN A 67 -2.72 -22.94 -0.38
C ASN A 67 -1.96 -22.90 -1.71
N ILE A 68 -0.84 -22.16 -1.79
CA ILE A 68 -0.02 -22.03 -2.99
C ILE A 68 0.60 -23.36 -3.43
N MET A 69 0.90 -24.28 -2.49
CA MET A 69 1.43 -25.61 -2.83
C MET A 69 0.41 -26.49 -3.57
N PHE A 70 -0.89 -26.28 -3.32
CA PHE A 70 -1.96 -27.04 -3.97
C PHE A 70 -2.53 -26.34 -5.20
N ASP A 71 -2.66 -25.01 -5.14
CA ASP A 71 -3.14 -24.18 -6.24
C ASP A 71 -2.29 -22.92 -6.33
N GLU A 72 -1.46 -22.84 -7.37
CA GLU A 72 -0.59 -21.69 -7.61
C GLU A 72 -1.35 -20.44 -8.05
N ARG A 73 -2.64 -20.55 -8.36
CA ARG A 73 -3.46 -19.42 -8.81
C ARG A 73 -3.80 -18.51 -7.64
N GLY A 74 -3.68 -17.21 -7.88
CA GLY A 74 -4.10 -16.21 -6.91
C GLY A 74 -4.41 -14.87 -7.54
N SER A 75 -4.93 -13.98 -6.69
CA SER A 75 -5.02 -12.57 -7.02
C SER A 75 -4.32 -11.73 -5.97
N PHE A 76 -3.74 -10.62 -6.41
CA PHE A 76 -3.01 -9.72 -5.53
C PHE A 76 -3.50 -8.30 -5.77
N SER A 77 -3.97 -7.62 -4.72
CA SER A 77 -4.53 -6.28 -4.83
C SER A 77 -3.79 -5.27 -3.98
N ILE A 78 -3.60 -4.08 -4.56
CA ILE A 78 -2.87 -2.96 -3.97
C ILE A 78 -3.81 -1.76 -4.00
N ALA A 79 -3.96 -1.09 -2.87
CA ALA A 79 -4.69 0.16 -2.78
C ALA A 79 -3.73 1.34 -2.74
N HIS A 80 -4.13 2.45 -3.32
CA HIS A 80 -3.45 3.72 -3.10
C HIS A 80 -3.50 4.03 -1.59
N PRO A 81 -2.41 4.53 -0.99
CA PRO A 81 -2.41 4.98 0.39
C PRO A 81 -3.59 5.90 0.65
N TYR A 82 -4.31 5.60 1.73
CA TYR A 82 -5.58 6.25 2.03
C TYR A 82 -5.50 6.81 3.44
N PRO A 83 -5.76 8.12 3.63
CA PRO A 83 -5.59 8.77 4.92
C PRO A 83 -6.56 8.16 5.93
N GLY A 84 -6.02 7.44 6.91
CA GLY A 84 -6.79 6.76 7.95
C GLY A 84 -7.81 7.66 8.67
N PRO A 85 -7.43 8.87 9.13
CA PRO A 85 -8.36 9.77 9.81
C PRO A 85 -9.56 10.21 8.95
N LEU A 86 -9.40 10.24 7.63
CA LEU A 86 -10.45 10.65 6.69
C LEU A 86 -11.14 9.45 6.03
N ALA A 87 -10.75 8.23 6.39
CA ALA A 87 -11.19 7.02 5.70
C ALA A 87 -12.71 6.85 5.73
N ALA A 88 -13.33 7.11 6.88
CA ALA A 88 -14.77 7.06 7.07
C ALA A 88 -15.51 8.13 6.25
N LEU A 89 -14.95 9.34 6.18
CA LEU A 89 -15.53 10.44 5.39
C LEU A 89 -15.48 10.14 3.89
N PHE A 90 -14.33 9.70 3.39
CA PHE A 90 -14.18 9.35 1.98
C PHE A 90 -15.07 8.14 1.60
N LYS A 91 -15.24 7.17 2.52
CA LYS A 91 -16.22 6.08 2.37
C LYS A 91 -17.66 6.60 2.32
N SER A 92 -18.04 7.56 3.17
CA SER A 92 -19.41 8.10 3.20
C SER A 92 -19.78 8.89 1.95
N ILE A 93 -18.80 9.53 1.29
CA ILE A 93 -19.01 10.25 0.01
C ILE A 93 -18.79 9.36 -1.23
N GLY A 94 -18.63 8.05 -1.06
CA GLY A 94 -18.42 7.09 -2.16
C GLY A 94 -17.08 7.22 -2.88
N LYS A 95 -16.11 7.97 -2.31
CA LYS A 95 -14.77 8.13 -2.89
C LYS A 95 -13.82 7.11 -2.27
N LEU A 96 -13.85 5.90 -2.79
CA LEU A 96 -12.90 4.84 -2.41
C LEU A 96 -11.53 5.07 -3.05
N PRO A 97 -10.43 4.61 -2.42
CA PRO A 97 -9.11 4.73 -2.99
C PRO A 97 -9.03 3.95 -4.31
N GLU A 98 -8.26 4.49 -5.26
CA GLU A 98 -7.89 3.79 -6.48
C GLU A 98 -7.12 2.51 -6.10
N ARG A 99 -7.41 1.41 -6.78
CA ARG A 99 -6.78 0.11 -6.53
C ARG A 99 -6.29 -0.52 -7.82
N VAL A 100 -5.24 -1.31 -7.71
CA VAL A 100 -4.74 -2.18 -8.78
C VAL A 100 -4.87 -3.62 -8.30
N ALA A 101 -5.43 -4.48 -9.13
CA ALA A 101 -5.55 -5.90 -8.88
C ALA A 101 -4.87 -6.70 -9.99
N PHE A 102 -4.00 -7.62 -9.60
CA PHE A 102 -3.40 -8.62 -10.46
C PHE A 102 -4.12 -9.95 -10.27
N THR A 103 -4.25 -10.70 -11.36
CA THR A 103 -4.54 -12.13 -11.29
C THR A 103 -3.40 -12.87 -11.97
N GLY A 104 -3.11 -14.09 -11.54
CA GLY A 104 -2.00 -14.86 -12.10
C GLY A 104 -1.54 -16.00 -11.19
N GLU A 105 -0.28 -16.37 -11.37
CA GLU A 105 0.36 -17.50 -10.69
C GLU A 105 1.36 -17.01 -9.62
N ILE A 106 1.47 -17.75 -8.53
CA ILE A 106 2.35 -17.45 -7.41
C ILE A 106 3.44 -18.52 -7.35
N VAL A 107 4.68 -18.13 -7.64
CA VAL A 107 5.80 -19.08 -7.76
C VAL A 107 6.80 -18.86 -6.62
N PRO A 108 7.18 -19.89 -5.85
CA PRO A 108 8.18 -19.75 -4.81
C PRO A 108 9.56 -19.37 -5.38
N VAL A 109 10.24 -18.42 -4.73
CA VAL A 109 11.60 -18.04 -5.12
C VAL A 109 12.56 -19.10 -4.62
N LYS A 110 13.32 -19.72 -5.55
CA LYS A 110 14.38 -20.68 -5.22
C LYS A 110 15.39 -20.05 -4.25
N GLU A 111 15.88 -20.81 -3.27
CA GLU A 111 16.83 -20.35 -2.24
C GLU A 111 18.02 -19.58 -2.82
N LYS A 112 18.62 -20.08 -3.91
CA LYS A 112 19.74 -19.43 -4.63
C LYS A 112 19.45 -18.00 -5.11
N ARG A 113 18.19 -17.58 -5.17
CA ARG A 113 17.75 -16.25 -5.60
C ARG A 113 17.19 -15.40 -4.45
N VAL A 114 16.98 -15.97 -3.26
CA VAL A 114 16.44 -15.27 -2.10
C VAL A 114 17.38 -14.14 -1.68
N ASP A 115 18.68 -14.41 -1.56
CA ASP A 115 19.67 -13.39 -1.18
C ASP A 115 19.74 -12.26 -2.20
N ALA A 116 19.62 -12.58 -3.49
CA ALA A 116 19.59 -11.58 -4.55
C ALA A 116 18.32 -10.72 -4.54
N VAL A 117 17.21 -11.22 -3.98
CA VAL A 117 15.98 -10.42 -3.76
C VAL A 117 16.15 -9.56 -2.52
N LYS A 118 16.65 -10.11 -1.40
CA LYS A 118 16.92 -9.35 -0.17
C LYS A 118 17.89 -8.20 -0.42
N LYS A 119 18.99 -8.46 -1.12
CA LYS A 119 19.97 -7.43 -1.52
C LYS A 119 19.34 -6.31 -2.36
N TYR A 120 18.43 -6.65 -3.28
CA TYR A 120 17.72 -5.64 -4.06
C TYR A 120 16.84 -4.74 -3.18
N VAL A 121 16.17 -5.30 -2.17
CA VAL A 121 15.39 -4.50 -1.21
C VAL A 121 16.31 -3.61 -0.39
N GLU A 122 17.47 -4.11 0.02
CA GLU A 122 18.47 -3.31 0.74
C GLU A 122 19.00 -2.14 -0.09
N GLU A 123 19.36 -2.39 -1.36
CA GLU A 123 19.78 -1.36 -2.32
C GLU A 123 18.67 -0.32 -2.55
N ALA A 124 17.40 -0.74 -2.62
CA ALA A 124 16.27 0.16 -2.76
C ALA A 124 16.09 1.07 -1.53
N ILE A 125 16.18 0.51 -0.31
CA ILE A 125 16.12 1.29 0.93
C ILE A 125 17.27 2.30 0.99
N GLN A 126 18.50 1.88 0.68
CA GLN A 126 19.65 2.79 0.67
C GLN A 126 19.49 3.92 -0.35
N SER A 127 18.96 3.62 -1.53
CA SER A 127 18.68 4.62 -2.56
C SER A 127 17.59 5.61 -2.13
N GLU A 128 16.50 5.13 -1.51
CA GLU A 128 15.42 5.99 -0.98
C GLU A 128 15.96 6.92 0.11
N MET A 129 16.75 6.40 1.05
CA MET A 129 17.37 7.20 2.11
C MET A 129 18.35 8.25 1.59
N LYS A 130 19.15 7.88 0.58
CA LYS A 130 20.10 8.82 -0.05
C LYS A 130 19.37 9.95 -0.76
N ALA A 131 18.30 9.63 -1.49
CA ALA A 131 17.48 10.66 -2.14
C ALA A 131 16.93 11.67 -1.12
N ILE A 132 16.49 11.20 0.05
CA ILE A 132 16.04 12.07 1.15
C ILE A 132 17.19 12.92 1.70
N SER A 133 18.38 12.34 1.92
CA SER A 133 19.53 13.09 2.44
C SER A 133 20.01 14.19 1.50
N ASP A 134 19.87 13.98 0.20
CA ASP A 134 20.32 14.90 -0.85
C ASP A 134 19.30 16.03 -1.11
N THR A 135 18.10 15.99 -0.50
CA THR A 135 17.09 17.05 -0.65
C THR A 135 17.42 18.33 0.15
N PRO A 136 17.02 19.52 -0.34
CA PRO A 136 17.24 20.78 0.38
C PRO A 136 16.61 20.76 1.78
N ASN A 137 17.24 21.45 2.74
CA ASN A 137 16.80 21.45 4.15
C ASN A 137 15.32 21.80 4.37
N SER A 138 14.74 22.69 3.55
CA SER A 138 13.31 23.04 3.61
C SER A 138 12.39 21.87 3.26
N VAL A 139 12.74 21.10 2.21
CA VAL A 139 12.02 19.90 1.79
C VAL A 139 12.30 18.75 2.77
N ARG A 140 13.54 18.57 3.18
CA ARG A 140 13.94 17.56 4.16
C ARG A 140 13.23 17.72 5.50
N SER A 141 13.04 18.96 5.98
CA SER A 141 12.26 19.21 7.20
C SER A 141 10.79 18.80 7.04
N ILE A 142 10.20 18.95 5.85
CA ILE A 142 8.83 18.50 5.57
C ILE A 142 8.79 16.97 5.53
N LEU A 143 9.72 16.33 4.82
CA LEU A 143 9.84 14.86 4.73
C LEU A 143 10.12 14.19 6.08
N ASN A 144 10.95 14.80 6.93
CA ASN A 144 11.17 14.32 8.29
C ASN A 144 9.93 14.58 9.17
N SER A 145 9.25 15.72 9.05
CA SER A 145 7.98 15.91 9.77
C SER A 145 6.82 15.04 9.23
N SER A 146 7.06 14.28 8.16
CA SER A 146 6.21 13.25 7.57
C SER A 146 6.60 11.84 8.07
N ASP A 147 7.52 11.74 9.04
CA ASP A 147 8.21 10.51 9.48
C ASP A 147 7.31 9.28 9.65
N GLN A 148 6.04 9.46 10.01
CA GLN A 148 5.15 8.36 10.35
C GLN A 148 4.82 7.39 9.18
N MET A 149 4.95 7.81 7.90
CA MET A 149 4.74 6.91 6.74
C MET A 149 6.04 6.52 6.01
N TYR A 150 6.97 7.45 5.76
CA TYR A 150 8.20 7.14 5.02
C TYR A 150 9.25 6.40 5.84
N ALA A 151 9.53 6.86 7.07
CA ALA A 151 10.40 6.12 7.99
C ALA A 151 9.79 4.74 8.29
N SER A 152 8.47 4.69 8.46
CA SER A 152 7.71 3.44 8.61
C SER A 152 7.88 2.45 7.46
N ARG A 153 7.87 2.90 6.19
CA ARG A 153 8.13 2.02 5.03
C ARG A 153 9.55 1.47 5.05
N CYS A 154 10.57 2.33 5.16
CA CYS A 154 11.97 1.89 5.17
C CYS A 154 12.24 0.93 6.33
N ASP A 155 11.77 1.26 7.54
CA ASP A 155 11.95 0.41 8.72
C ASP A 155 11.19 -0.91 8.60
N SER A 156 9.98 -0.89 8.01
CA SER A 156 9.23 -2.11 7.75
C SER A 156 9.87 -3.02 6.70
N LEU A 157 10.48 -2.43 5.66
CA LEU A 157 11.23 -3.19 4.66
C LEU A 157 12.57 -3.70 5.22
N ARG A 158 13.23 -2.95 6.10
CA ARG A 158 14.40 -3.42 6.85
C ARG A 158 14.06 -4.60 7.74
N ALA A 159 12.92 -4.56 8.41
CA ALA A 159 12.45 -5.66 9.24
C ALA A 159 12.27 -6.96 8.42
N LEU A 160 11.84 -6.88 7.15
CA LEU A 160 11.76 -8.05 6.27
C LEU A 160 13.11 -8.73 5.97
N ILE A 161 14.20 -7.98 6.04
CA ILE A 161 15.55 -8.47 5.72
C ILE A 161 16.26 -8.94 6.99
N ASN A 162 16.13 -8.17 8.07
CA ASN A 162 16.99 -8.26 9.26
C ASN A 162 16.28 -8.84 10.49
N ASP A 163 14.95 -8.86 10.54
CA ASP A 163 14.24 -9.30 11.74
C ASP A 163 14.22 -10.83 11.83
N ALA A 164 14.77 -11.35 12.93
CA ALA A 164 14.87 -12.79 13.19
C ALA A 164 13.59 -13.36 13.83
N LYS A 165 12.63 -12.51 14.22
CA LYS A 165 11.43 -12.93 14.95
C LYS A 165 10.40 -13.67 14.08
N GLU A 166 10.27 -13.27 12.83
CA GLU A 166 9.30 -13.84 11.90
C GLU A 166 10.01 -14.29 10.63
N LYS A 167 9.85 -15.57 10.29
CA LYS A 167 10.41 -16.13 9.06
C LYS A 167 9.42 -15.92 7.92
N TYR A 168 9.95 -15.55 6.77
CA TYR A 168 9.15 -15.27 5.57
C TYR A 168 9.57 -16.18 4.43
N VAL A 169 8.58 -16.70 3.72
CA VAL A 169 8.76 -17.31 2.40
C VAL A 169 8.58 -16.23 1.34
N ILE A 170 9.53 -16.14 0.41
CA ILE A 170 9.48 -15.18 -0.68
C ILE A 170 8.85 -15.84 -1.90
N TYR A 171 7.75 -15.26 -2.38
CA TYR A 171 7.12 -15.65 -3.63
C TYR A 171 7.31 -14.59 -4.71
N LYS A 172 7.25 -15.01 -5.96
CA LYS A 172 7.19 -14.15 -7.13
C LYS A 172 5.79 -14.29 -7.73
N PHE A 173 5.07 -13.18 -7.81
CA PHE A 173 3.80 -13.13 -8.51
C PHE A 173 4.04 -12.95 -10.01
N VAL A 174 3.46 -13.82 -10.83
CA VAL A 174 3.50 -13.76 -12.29
C VAL A 174 2.11 -13.33 -12.77
N PRO A 175 1.90 -12.03 -13.03
CA PRO A 175 0.59 -11.55 -13.44
C PRO A 175 0.24 -12.05 -14.85
N SER A 176 -0.98 -12.56 -15.01
CA SER A 176 -1.62 -12.89 -16.28
C SER A 176 -2.52 -11.74 -16.75
N SER A 177 -3.16 -11.02 -15.82
CA SER A 177 -3.92 -9.80 -16.10
C SER A 177 -3.75 -8.75 -14.99
N CYS A 178 -4.06 -7.50 -15.33
CA CYS A 178 -4.04 -6.36 -14.42
C CYS A 178 -5.32 -5.54 -14.60
N MET A 179 -5.98 -5.22 -13.48
CA MET A 179 -7.17 -4.39 -13.43
C MET A 179 -6.91 -3.15 -12.59
N PHE A 180 -7.30 -2.00 -13.11
CA PHE A 180 -7.45 -0.78 -12.33
C PHE A 180 -8.89 -0.65 -11.87
N ILE A 181 -9.06 -0.27 -10.61
CA ILE A 181 -10.36 -0.11 -9.97
C ILE A 181 -10.42 1.32 -9.44
N ASP A 182 -11.33 2.10 -9.99
CA ASP A 182 -11.65 3.45 -9.54
C ASP A 182 -13.13 3.52 -9.11
N PRO A 183 -13.59 4.62 -8.51
CA PRO A 183 -15.01 4.79 -8.20
C PRO A 183 -15.96 4.71 -9.41
N ASN A 184 -15.44 4.83 -10.64
CA ASN A 184 -16.23 4.75 -11.87
C ASN A 184 -16.28 3.33 -12.45
N GLY A 185 -15.58 2.36 -11.85
CA GLY A 185 -15.62 0.96 -12.23
C GLY A 185 -14.25 0.32 -12.39
N THR A 186 -14.21 -0.77 -13.15
CA THR A 186 -13.01 -1.57 -13.38
C THR A 186 -12.56 -1.44 -14.83
N LYS A 187 -11.24 -1.34 -15.05
CA LYS A 187 -10.63 -1.20 -16.36
C LYS A 187 -9.45 -2.15 -16.47
N GLU A 188 -9.45 -3.02 -17.46
CA GLU A 188 -8.34 -3.93 -17.74
C GLU A 188 -7.19 -3.18 -18.44
N ILE A 189 -5.96 -3.54 -18.07
CA ILE A 189 -4.74 -2.91 -18.58
C ILE A 189 -3.82 -3.99 -19.13
N ASP A 190 -3.31 -3.73 -20.33
CA ASP A 190 -2.27 -4.56 -20.94
C ASP A 190 -0.98 -4.48 -20.11
N LEU A 191 -0.52 -5.64 -19.66
CA LEU A 191 0.71 -5.79 -18.87
C LEU A 191 1.94 -5.22 -19.58
N LYS A 192 2.02 -5.31 -20.91
CA LYS A 192 3.13 -4.72 -21.68
C LYS A 192 3.14 -3.20 -21.59
N VAL A 193 1.95 -2.58 -21.61
CA VAL A 193 1.81 -1.14 -21.46
C VAL A 193 2.16 -0.71 -20.03
N LEU A 194 1.75 -1.48 -19.02
CA LEU A 194 2.11 -1.26 -17.62
C LEU A 194 3.62 -1.40 -17.34
N GLU A 195 4.28 -2.38 -17.97
CA GLU A 195 5.72 -2.57 -17.83
C GLU A 195 6.50 -1.39 -18.43
N LEU A 196 6.05 -0.86 -19.58
CA LEU A 196 6.68 0.26 -20.28
C LEU A 196 6.34 1.64 -19.69
N SER A 197 5.22 1.77 -18.97
CA SER A 197 4.82 3.04 -18.37
C SER A 197 5.80 3.48 -17.27
N LYS A 198 5.74 4.76 -16.89
CA LYS A 198 6.46 5.27 -15.70
C LYS A 198 5.44 5.72 -14.66
N PRO A 199 5.74 5.60 -13.37
CA PRO A 199 4.89 6.21 -12.36
C PRO A 199 4.85 7.73 -12.58
N ASP A 200 3.72 8.34 -12.23
CA ASP A 200 3.56 9.80 -12.24
C ASP A 200 4.64 10.44 -11.33
N PRO A 201 5.49 11.33 -11.85
CA PRO A 201 6.51 12.02 -11.05
C PRO A 201 5.93 12.72 -9.82
N LEU A 202 4.70 13.25 -9.93
CA LEU A 202 4.00 13.93 -8.83
C LEU A 202 3.23 12.96 -7.92
N GLY A 203 2.93 11.76 -8.43
CA GLY A 203 2.21 10.74 -7.68
C GLY A 203 3.07 10.05 -6.63
N ASN A 204 4.37 9.94 -6.87
CA ASN A 204 5.33 9.31 -5.94
C ASN A 204 5.78 10.23 -4.82
N GLU A 205 5.86 11.54 -5.06
CA GLU A 205 6.45 12.49 -4.13
C GLU A 205 5.46 13.55 -3.64
N THR A 206 4.43 13.90 -4.42
CA THR A 206 3.67 15.15 -4.17
C THR A 206 2.31 14.91 -3.50
N LYS A 207 1.67 13.75 -3.65
CA LYS A 207 0.35 13.50 -3.02
C LYS A 207 0.44 13.08 -1.57
N ASP A 208 1.46 12.32 -1.17
CA ASP A 208 1.73 12.05 0.24
C ASP A 208 2.04 13.36 1.00
N ILE A 209 2.74 14.31 0.36
CA ILE A 209 3.00 15.65 0.93
C ILE A 209 1.72 16.51 0.98
N TRP A 210 0.86 16.45 -0.04
CA TRP A 210 -0.39 17.22 -0.08
C TRP A 210 -1.45 16.72 0.92
N PHE A 211 -1.63 15.41 1.07
CA PHE A 211 -2.55 14.85 2.07
C PHE A 211 -2.08 15.13 3.49
N GLN A 212 -0.76 15.17 3.72
CA GLN A 212 -0.20 15.57 5.02
C GLN A 212 -0.28 17.07 5.29
N THR A 213 -0.22 17.90 4.25
CA THR A 213 -0.47 19.34 4.40
C THR A 213 -1.92 19.56 4.83
N ILE A 214 -2.87 18.79 4.30
CA ILE A 214 -4.27 18.84 4.72
C ILE A 214 -4.45 18.31 6.16
N ASP A 215 -3.84 17.17 6.54
CA ASP A 215 -3.90 16.66 7.91
C ASP A 215 -3.24 17.61 8.92
N LYS A 216 -2.13 18.28 8.55
CA LYS A 216 -1.50 19.33 9.37
C LYS A 216 -2.33 20.60 9.43
N VAL A 217 -2.97 21.02 8.35
CA VAL A 217 -3.90 22.17 8.35
C VAL A 217 -5.15 21.86 9.18
N LEU A 218 -5.68 20.63 9.14
CA LEU A 218 -6.80 20.19 9.98
C LEU A 218 -6.41 20.03 11.45
N LEU A 219 -5.20 19.54 11.75
CA LEU A 219 -4.66 19.50 13.10
C LEU A 219 -4.39 20.91 13.65
N PHE A 220 -3.88 21.82 12.81
CA PHE A 220 -3.66 23.22 13.14
C PHE A 220 -4.98 23.96 13.34
N LEU A 221 -6.02 23.71 12.53
CA LEU A 221 -7.38 24.22 12.72
C LEU A 221 -8.05 23.65 13.97
N LYS A 222 -7.82 22.37 14.31
CA LYS A 222 -8.30 21.78 15.57
C LYS A 222 -7.59 22.39 16.78
N LEU A 223 -6.28 22.65 16.69
CA LEU A 223 -5.51 23.30 17.74
C LEU A 223 -5.87 24.78 17.89
N PHE A 224 -6.12 25.50 16.78
CA PHE A 224 -6.63 26.88 16.80
C PHE A 224 -8.07 26.96 17.34
N ALA A 225 -8.93 26.00 17.04
CA ALA A 225 -10.29 25.92 17.58
C ALA A 225 -10.33 25.55 19.08
N LEU A 226 -9.27 24.88 19.57
CA LEU A 226 -9.05 24.64 21.00
C LEU A 226 -8.48 25.89 21.70
N ASP A 227 -7.64 26.67 21.02
CA ASP A 227 -7.07 27.91 21.57
C ASP A 227 -8.07 29.07 21.57
N SER A 228 -9.00 29.11 20.60
CA SER A 228 -10.12 30.08 20.61
C SER A 228 -11.19 29.78 21.67
N LYS A 229 -11.11 28.62 22.33
CA LYS A 229 -11.96 28.27 23.49
C LYS A 229 -11.26 28.46 24.84
N SER A 230 -9.98 28.85 24.85
CA SER A 230 -9.20 29.08 26.08
C SER A 230 -9.42 30.47 26.70
N GLN A 231 -10.12 31.37 26.01
CA GLN A 231 -10.58 32.65 26.56
C GLN A 231 -12.11 32.77 26.54
N GLY A 232 -12.76 32.33 27.62
CA GLY A 232 -14.17 32.69 27.87
C GLY A 232 -15.02 31.61 28.53
N LEU A 233 -15.02 31.64 29.87
CA LEU A 233 -16.04 31.14 30.83
C LEU A 233 -17.12 30.14 30.38
N GLY A 234 -17.21 29.04 31.14
CA GLY A 234 -18.49 28.62 31.75
C GLY A 234 -18.96 27.18 31.54
N ARG A 235 -18.72 26.34 32.57
CA ARG A 235 -19.53 25.20 33.05
C ARG A 235 -20.19 24.25 32.01
N GLN A 236 -19.72 22.99 31.94
CA GLN A 236 -20.34 21.86 32.67
C GLN A 236 -19.62 20.54 32.35
N ASN A 237 -19.26 19.83 33.42
CA ASN A 237 -18.87 18.43 33.41
C ASN A 237 -20.04 17.57 32.94
N LEU A 238 -19.74 16.58 32.11
CA LEU A 238 -20.09 15.15 32.23
C LEU A 238 -19.85 14.49 30.85
N TRP A 239 -19.46 13.21 30.86
CA TRP A 239 -19.11 12.35 29.70
C TRP A 239 -17.61 12.24 29.37
N MET A 240 -16.87 11.73 30.35
CA MET A 240 -15.54 11.10 30.18
C MET A 240 -15.60 9.62 30.61
N GLU A 241 -16.69 8.91 30.33
CA GLU A 241 -16.85 7.52 30.82
C GLU A 241 -17.56 6.55 29.85
N SER A 242 -17.45 6.70 28.52
CA SER A 242 -18.15 5.76 27.61
C SER A 242 -17.49 5.40 26.28
N ILE A 243 -16.19 5.62 26.04
CA ILE A 243 -15.50 4.95 24.90
C ILE A 243 -14.08 4.56 25.34
N ARG A 244 -14.00 3.74 26.40
CA ARG A 244 -12.81 2.94 26.80
C ARG A 244 -13.16 1.45 26.77
N THR A 245 -13.97 1.04 25.80
CA THR A 245 -14.31 -0.36 25.53
C THR A 245 -14.67 -0.46 24.05
N ASN A 246 -13.73 -1.06 23.31
CA ASN A 246 -13.85 -1.81 22.04
C ASN A 246 -12.61 -1.57 21.16
N GLN A 247 -11.45 -1.92 21.72
CA GLN A 247 -10.60 -2.91 21.06
C GLN A 247 -11.38 -4.23 21.08
N GLU A 248 -11.28 -5.00 20.01
CA GLU A 248 -11.96 -6.28 19.73
C GLU A 248 -13.10 -6.11 18.71
N ASP A 249 -12.89 -6.75 17.56
CA ASP A 249 -13.77 -6.95 16.40
C ASP A 249 -13.70 -5.96 15.22
N GLU A 250 -13.66 -6.55 14.01
CA GLU A 250 -13.54 -6.00 12.63
C GLU A 250 -12.08 -5.86 12.14
N LEU A 251 -11.38 -6.92 11.67
CA LEU A 251 -11.72 -7.91 10.63
C LEU A 251 -12.21 -7.31 9.31
#